data_AF-A0A818I7I5-F1
#
_entry.id   AF-A0A818I7I5-F1
#
_cell.length_a   1.000
_cell.length_b   1.000
_cell.length_c   1.000
_cell.angle_alpha   90.00
_cell.angle_beta   90.00
_cell.angle_gamma   90.00
#
_symmetry.space_group_name_H-M   'P 1'
#
loop_
_entity.id
_entity.type
_entity.pdbx_description
1 polymer ?
#
loop_
_entity_poly.entity_id
_entity_poly.type
_entity_poly.pdbx_seq_one_letter_code
_entity_poly.pdbx_strand_id
1 'polypeptide(L)'
;MKNIDEWETKSIAKTRRVAQETREELLSSVKNFIPRLEMQLTSLNAEVHQDPDDCAFMGTGIEHWTKELERLKATLNNPPDFTIRQDSRAFISKIYLPVERKVIDEGNNCRGANVLQETSSVF
;
A
#
# COMPACT_ATOMS: atom_id res chain seq x y z
N MET A 1 4.13 -19.63 45.35
CA MET A 1 3.99 -20.14 43.97
C MET A 1 2.94 -19.40 43.14
N LYS A 2 1.79 -18.97 43.70
CA LYS A 2 0.72 -18.24 42.99
C LYS A 2 1.16 -17.12 42.02
N ASN A 3 2.19 -16.34 42.37
CA ASN A 3 2.66 -15.23 41.51
C ASN A 3 3.34 -15.70 40.20
N ILE A 4 3.96 -16.88 40.20
CA ILE A 4 4.62 -17.44 39.00
C ILE A 4 3.55 -17.95 38.04
N ASP A 5 2.55 -18.67 38.57
CA ASP A 5 1.45 -19.23 37.78
C ASP A 5 0.60 -18.11 37.13
N GLU A 6 0.36 -17.02 37.87
CA GLU A 6 -0.31 -15.85 37.32
C GLU A 6 0.52 -15.15 36.25
N TRP A 7 1.83 -15.00 36.48
CA TRP A 7 2.73 -14.38 35.51
C TRP A 7 2.80 -15.20 34.22
N GLU A 8 2.88 -16.52 34.32
CA GLU A 8 2.92 -17.43 33.18
C GLU A 8 1.62 -17.33 32.37
N THR A 9 0.47 -17.41 33.06
CA THR A 9 -0.85 -17.30 32.42
C THR A 9 -1.02 -15.96 31.69
N LYS A 10 -0.67 -14.84 32.36
CA LYS A 10 -0.74 -13.49 31.76
C LYS A 10 0.20 -13.34 30.57
N SER A 11 1.40 -13.91 30.66
CA SER A 11 2.41 -13.82 29.60
C SER A 11 1.99 -14.63 28.37
N ILE A 12 1.46 -15.84 28.55
CA ILE A 12 0.92 -16.66 27.46
C ILE A 12 -0.25 -15.94 26.78
N ALA A 13 -1.19 -15.40 27.56
CA ALA A 13 -2.33 -14.67 27.04
C ALA A 13 -1.90 -13.44 26.23
N LYS A 14 -0.93 -12.66 26.76
CA LYS A 14 -0.38 -11.49 26.06
C LYS A 14 0.29 -11.86 24.75
N THR A 15 1.12 -12.90 24.74
CA THR A 15 1.79 -13.38 23.53
C THR A 15 0.79 -13.84 22.48
N ARG A 16 -0.24 -14.60 22.87
CA ARG A 16 -1.30 -15.05 21.97
C ARG A 16 -2.06 -13.87 21.36
N ARG A 17 -2.41 -12.88 22.17
CA ARG A 17 -3.11 -11.67 21.71
C ARG A 17 -2.28 -10.90 20.69
N VAL A 18 -1.02 -10.59 21.01
CA VAL A 18 -0.14 -9.86 20.09
C VAL A 18 0.10 -10.64 18.80
N ALA A 19 0.27 -11.97 18.88
CA ALA A 19 0.40 -12.81 17.70
C ALA A 19 -0.86 -12.80 16.82
N GLN A 20 -2.05 -12.76 17.43
CA GLN A 20 -3.31 -12.69 16.70
C GLN A 20 -3.51 -11.31 16.04
N GLU A 21 -3.29 -10.23 16.79
CA GLU A 21 -3.36 -8.84 16.29
C GLU A 21 -2.40 -8.68 15.09
N THR A 22 -1.16 -9.16 15.22
CA THR A 22 -0.17 -9.09 14.14
C THR A 22 -0.60 -9.88 12.90
N ARG A 23 -1.21 -11.06 13.07
CA ARG A 23 -1.71 -11.85 11.94
C ARG A 23 -2.86 -11.15 11.22
N GLU A 24 -3.77 -10.55 11.96
CA GLU A 24 -4.93 -9.83 11.40
C GLU A 24 -4.49 -8.59 10.62
N GLU A 25 -3.56 -7.81 11.17
CA GLU A 25 -2.95 -6.67 10.49
C GLU A 25 -2.25 -7.10 9.19
N LEU A 26 -1.47 -8.18 9.24
CA LEU A 26 -0.81 -8.75 8.06
C LEU A 26 -1.82 -9.18 6.99
N LEU A 27 -2.87 -9.92 7.38
CA LEU A 27 -3.93 -10.36 6.48
C LEU A 27 -4.66 -9.18 5.84
N SER A 28 -4.97 -8.14 6.62
CA SER A 28 -5.60 -6.92 6.11
C SER A 28 -4.73 -6.24 5.06
N SER A 29 -3.44 -6.08 5.34
CA SER A 29 -2.54 -5.42 4.41
C SER A 29 -2.33 -6.23 3.13
N VAL A 30 -2.18 -7.56 3.21
CA VAL A 30 -2.12 -8.44 2.02
C VAL A 30 -3.40 -8.35 1.18
N LYS A 31 -4.58 -8.35 1.83
CA LYS A 31 -5.88 -8.22 1.16
C LYS A 31 -6.05 -6.91 0.40
N ASN A 32 -5.38 -5.83 0.82
CA ASN A 32 -5.44 -4.55 0.14
C ASN A 32 -4.33 -4.40 -0.91
N PHE A 33 -3.16 -4.99 -0.67
CA PHE A 33 -1.99 -4.88 -1.53
C PHE A 33 -2.17 -5.61 -2.87
N ILE A 34 -2.60 -6.88 -2.83
CA ILE A 34 -2.71 -7.72 -4.04
C ILE A 34 -3.71 -7.13 -5.05
N PRO A 35 -4.96 -6.78 -4.67
CA PRO A 35 -5.93 -6.24 -5.62
C PRO A 35 -5.50 -4.90 -6.22
N ARG A 36 -4.76 -4.07 -5.44
CA ARG A 36 -4.22 -2.81 -5.94
C ARG A 36 -3.17 -3.05 -7.02
N LEU A 37 -2.30 -4.03 -6.83
CA LEU A 37 -1.26 -4.38 -7.79
C LEU A 37 -1.88 -5.00 -9.06
N GLU A 38 -2.91 -5.83 -8.92
CA GLU A 38 -3.69 -6.37 -10.04
C GLU A 38 -4.37 -5.26 -10.85
N MET A 39 -4.97 -4.28 -10.19
CA MET A 39 -5.59 -3.13 -10.84
C MET A 39 -4.56 -2.30 -11.63
N GLN A 40 -3.39 -2.03 -11.03
CA GLN A 40 -2.32 -1.31 -11.71
C GLN A 40 -1.80 -2.06 -12.94
N LEU A 41 -1.64 -3.37 -12.84
CA LEU A 41 -1.22 -4.21 -13.96
C LEU A 41 -2.27 -4.24 -15.07
N THR A 42 -3.55 -4.28 -14.70
CA THR A 42 -4.67 -4.25 -15.66
C THR A 42 -4.74 -2.91 -16.40
N SER A 43 -4.52 -1.79 -15.70
CA SER A 43 -4.44 -0.45 -16.32
C SER A 43 -3.28 -0.38 -17.31
N LEU A 44 -2.09 -0.82 -16.89
CA LEU A 44 -0.90 -0.83 -17.74
C LEU A 44 -1.12 -1.71 -18.98
N ASN A 45 -1.75 -2.87 -18.82
CA ASN A 45 -2.10 -3.72 -19.95
C ASN A 45 -3.10 -3.04 -20.90
N ALA A 46 -4.10 -2.32 -20.38
CA ALA A 46 -5.04 -1.57 -21.21
C ALA A 46 -4.34 -0.45 -21.99
N GLU A 47 -3.42 0.28 -21.36
CA GLU A 47 -2.60 1.33 -21.99
C GLU A 47 -1.70 0.77 -23.10
N VAL A 48 -1.13 -0.42 -22.91
CA VAL A 48 -0.34 -1.13 -23.94
C VAL A 48 -1.19 -1.50 -25.16
N HIS A 49 -2.49 -1.77 -24.96
CA HIS A 49 -3.41 -2.15 -26.03
C HIS A 49 -4.17 -0.96 -26.64
N GLN A 50 -3.93 0.28 -26.16
CA GLN A 50 -4.44 1.48 -26.82
C GLN A 50 -3.67 1.74 -28.14
N ASP A 51 -4.38 2.29 -29.11
CA ASP A 51 -4.10 2.27 -30.56
C ASP A 51 -2.61 2.39 -30.95
N PRO A 52 -2.02 1.40 -31.65
CA PRO A 52 -0.61 1.43 -32.09
C PRO A 52 -0.32 2.42 -33.24
N ASP A 53 -1.34 3.09 -33.78
CA ASP A 53 -1.22 4.02 -34.91
C ASP A 53 -0.64 5.40 -34.54
N ASP A 54 -0.37 5.67 -33.26
CA ASP A 54 0.27 6.91 -32.85
C ASP A 54 1.79 6.79 -33.02
N CYS A 55 2.40 7.46 -34.00
CA CYS A 55 3.84 7.38 -34.30
C CYS A 55 4.77 7.74 -33.11
N ALA A 56 4.24 8.36 -32.04
CA ALA A 56 4.94 8.60 -30.77
C ALA A 56 5.07 7.33 -29.87
N PHE A 57 4.43 6.23 -30.24
CA PHE A 57 4.29 4.98 -29.48
C PHE A 57 5.58 4.13 -29.45
N MET A 58 6.37 4.12 -30.52
CA MET A 58 7.45 3.12 -30.67
C MET A 58 8.69 3.35 -29.81
N GLY A 59 8.95 4.59 -29.36
CA GLY A 59 10.16 4.92 -28.58
C GLY A 59 9.88 5.23 -27.12
N THR A 60 9.03 6.23 -26.87
CA THR A 60 8.73 6.72 -25.51
C THR A 60 7.71 5.86 -24.77
N GLY A 61 6.79 5.20 -25.48
CA GLY A 61 5.78 4.31 -24.86
C GLY A 61 6.40 3.03 -24.29
N ILE A 62 7.27 2.38 -25.07
CA ILE A 62 7.97 1.15 -24.65
C ILE A 62 8.85 1.41 -23.42
N GLU A 63 9.61 2.51 -23.41
CA GLU A 63 10.44 2.86 -22.25
C GLU A 63 9.59 3.15 -21.01
N HIS A 64 8.46 3.84 -21.18
CA HIS A 64 7.52 4.12 -20.09
C HIS A 64 6.95 2.84 -19.47
N TRP A 65 6.42 1.92 -20.28
CA TRP A 65 5.86 0.67 -19.76
C TRP A 65 6.92 -0.25 -19.16
N THR A 66 8.13 -0.27 -19.72
CA THR A 66 9.25 -1.02 -19.15
C THR A 66 9.58 -0.50 -17.74
N LYS A 67 9.64 0.83 -17.57
CA LYS A 67 9.85 1.45 -16.26
C LYS A 67 8.71 1.12 -15.29
N GLU A 68 7.47 1.16 -15.75
CA GLU A 68 6.30 0.89 -14.90
C GLU A 68 6.21 -0.59 -14.49
N LEU A 69 6.55 -1.52 -15.39
CA LEU A 69 6.67 -2.95 -15.09
C LEU A 69 7.78 -3.22 -14.06
N GLU A 70 8.96 -2.62 -14.21
CA GLU A 70 10.03 -2.75 -13.22
C GLU A 70 9.63 -2.14 -11.87
N ARG A 71 8.87 -1.03 -11.86
CA ARG A 71 8.30 -0.45 -10.64
C ARG A 71 7.32 -1.41 -9.96
N LEU A 72 6.39 -2.01 -10.71
CA LEU A 72 5.41 -2.97 -10.19
C LEU A 72 6.09 -4.23 -9.67
N LYS A 73 7.09 -4.74 -10.38
CA LYS A 73 7.93 -5.87 -9.95
C LYS A 73 8.72 -5.57 -8.68
N ALA A 74 9.32 -4.38 -8.58
CA ALA A 74 10.00 -3.95 -7.36
C ALA A 74 9.02 -3.83 -6.18
N THR A 75 7.82 -3.30 -6.43
CA THR A 75 6.74 -3.18 -5.45
C THR A 75 6.24 -4.55 -4.99
N LEU A 76 6.11 -5.52 -5.89
CA LEU A 76 5.72 -6.89 -5.57
C LEU A 76 6.77 -7.60 -4.70
N ASN A 77 8.06 -7.43 -5.04
CA ASN A 77 9.15 -8.06 -4.29
C ASN A 77 9.43 -7.38 -2.95
N ASN A 78 9.15 -6.08 -2.84
CA ASN A 78 9.34 -5.26 -1.64
C ASN A 78 8.07 -4.41 -1.40
N PRO A 79 7.01 -5.01 -0.85
CA PRO A 79 5.78 -4.27 -0.60
C PRO A 79 6.06 -3.15 0.43
N PRO A 80 5.67 -1.90 0.12
CA PRO A 80 6.08 -0.72 0.90
C PRO A 80 5.56 -0.72 2.34
N ASP A 81 4.53 -1.51 2.64
CA ASP A 81 3.86 -1.53 3.93
C ASP A 81 4.45 -2.56 4.91
N PHE A 82 5.54 -3.26 4.53
CA PHE A 82 6.10 -4.31 5.36
C PHE A 82 7.63 -4.25 5.44
N THR A 83 8.14 -3.87 6.60
CA THR A 83 9.55 -4.13 6.95
C THR A 83 9.57 -5.15 8.08
N ILE A 84 10.21 -6.31 7.91
CA ILE A 84 10.44 -7.23 9.02
C ILE A 84 11.72 -6.79 9.72
N ARG A 85 11.61 -6.32 10.96
CA ARG A 85 12.78 -5.95 11.77
C ARG A 85 12.99 -7.00 12.84
N GLN A 86 14.23 -7.46 12.96
CA GLN A 86 14.66 -8.40 13.99
C GLN A 86 15.66 -7.71 14.91
N ASP A 87 15.33 -7.62 16.19
CA ASP A 87 16.29 -7.19 17.21
C ASP A 87 17.10 -8.40 17.70
N SER A 88 18.36 -8.47 17.27
CA SER A 88 19.29 -9.56 17.61
C SER A 88 19.97 -9.38 18.97
N ARG A 89 19.74 -8.26 19.68
CA ARG A 89 20.37 -7.98 20.98
C ARG A 89 19.56 -8.47 22.18
N ALA A 90 18.32 -8.90 21.97
CA ALA A 90 17.46 -9.39 23.04
C ALA A 90 17.66 -10.90 23.27
N PHE A 91 17.65 -11.32 24.54
CA PHE A 91 17.64 -12.75 24.93
C PHE A 91 16.50 -13.54 24.26
N ILE A 92 15.42 -12.86 23.90
CA ILE A 92 14.35 -13.36 23.03
C ILE A 92 14.31 -12.48 21.78
N SER A 93 14.57 -13.07 20.61
CA SER A 93 14.41 -12.40 19.31
C SER A 93 13.01 -11.82 19.18
N LYS A 94 12.90 -10.50 19.15
CA LYS A 94 11.64 -9.82 18.83
C LYS A 94 11.60 -9.58 17.33
N ILE A 95 10.70 -10.28 16.67
CA ILE A 95 10.30 -9.98 15.30
C ILE A 95 9.14 -8.99 15.38
N TYR A 96 9.30 -7.83 14.77
CA TYR A 96 8.24 -6.83 14.69
C TYR A 96 8.06 -6.41 13.23
N LEU A 97 6.80 -6.27 12.84
CA LEU A 97 6.33 -5.84 11.52
C LEU A 97 5.78 -4.42 11.67
N PRO A 98 6.59 -3.36 11.50
CA PRO A 98 6.08 -2.02 11.26
C PRO A 98 5.20 -2.03 10.00
N VAL A 99 3.91 -1.79 10.20
CA VAL A 99 2.95 -1.49 9.13
C VAL A 99 2.93 0.02 8.96
N GLU A 100 3.58 0.53 7.91
CA GLU A 100 3.52 1.95 7.59
C GLU A 100 2.14 2.28 6.97
N ARG A 101 1.25 2.92 7.73
CA ARG A 101 0.01 3.46 7.16
C ARG A 101 0.33 4.69 6.32
N LYS A 102 0.42 4.54 5.00
CA LYS A 102 0.31 5.68 4.09
C LYS A 102 -1.14 6.17 4.09
N VAL A 103 -1.37 7.32 4.72
CA VAL A 103 -2.58 8.12 4.50
C VAL A 103 -2.57 8.50 3.02
N ILE A 104 -3.53 7.96 2.27
CA ILE A 104 -3.75 8.35 0.90
C ILE A 104 -4.47 9.69 1.00
N ASP A 105 -3.72 10.79 0.85
CA ASP A 105 -4.33 12.09 0.64
C ASP A 105 -4.98 12.01 -0.74
N GLU A 106 -6.29 11.78 -0.76
CA GLU A 106 -7.11 11.93 -1.95
C GLU A 106 -7.09 13.41 -2.33
N GLY A 107 -6.07 13.77 -3.11
CA GLY A 107 -5.98 15.04 -3.80
C GLY A 107 -7.16 15.19 -4.76
N ASN A 108 -8.29 15.63 -4.23
CA ASN A 108 -9.42 16.15 -4.98
C ASN A 108 -8.95 17.40 -5.75
N ASN A 109 -8.43 17.21 -6.96
CA ASN A 109 -8.31 18.28 -7.93
C ASN A 109 -8.85 17.86 -9.30
N CYS A 110 -10.18 17.76 -9.35
CA CYS A 110 -10.95 17.96 -10.58
C CYS A 110 -12.15 18.83 -10.21
N ARG A 111 -11.93 20.13 -9.98
CA ARG A 111 -13.03 21.10 -9.94
C ARG A 111 -13.18 21.70 -11.34
N GLY A 112 -13.88 20.95 -12.18
CA GLY A 112 -14.43 21.46 -13.43
C GLY A 112 -15.43 22.58 -13.16
N ALA A 113 -15.32 23.61 -13.99
CA ALA A 113 -16.32 24.58 -14.41
C ALA A 113 -17.62 24.68 -13.56
N ASN A 114 -17.75 25.79 -12.85
CA ASN A 114 -19.00 26.53 -12.81
C ASN A 114 -18.67 28.02 -12.77
N VAL A 115 -18.65 28.63 -13.95
CA VAL A 115 -18.81 30.08 -14.10
C VAL A 115 -20.29 30.36 -13.83
N LEU A 116 -20.61 30.69 -12.58
CA LEU A 116 -21.81 31.47 -12.29
C LEU A 116 -21.41 32.93 -12.52
N GLN A 117 -21.93 33.51 -13.61
CA GLN A 117 -21.97 34.96 -13.76
C GLN A 117 -22.87 35.51 -12.65
N GLU A 118 -22.27 36.08 -11.61
CA GLU A 118 -22.91 37.12 -10.82
C GLU A 118 -22.90 38.40 -11.66
N THR A 119 -23.98 38.66 -12.39
CA THR A 119 -24.28 40.04 -12.79
C THR A 119 -24.98 40.71 -11.62
N SER A 120 -24.20 41.43 -10.81
CA SER A 120 -24.72 42.44 -9.86
C SER A 120 -24.07 43.78 -10.15
N SER A 121 -24.80 44.62 -10.92
CA SER A 121 -24.71 46.08 -11.04
C SER A 121 -25.53 46.49 -12.28
N VAL A 122 -26.41 47.49 -12.32
CA VAL A 122 -26.47 48.78 -11.64
C VAL A 122 -27.91 49.32 -11.74
N PHE A 123 -28.28 50.20 -10.79
CA PHE A 123 -29.40 51.16 -10.71
C PHE A 123 -30.72 50.69 -10.10
#